data_AF-Q7MVM4-F1
#
_entry.id   AF-Q7MVM4-F1
#
_cell.length_a   1.000
_cell.length_b   1.000
_cell.length_c   1.000
_cell.angle_alpha   90.00
_cell.angle_beta   90.00
_cell.angle_gamma   90.00
#
_symmetry.space_group_name_H-M   'P 1'
#
loop_
_entity.id
_entity.type
_entity.pdbx_description
1 polymer ?
#
loop_
_entity_poly.entity_id
_entity_poly.type
_entity_poly.pdbx_seq_one_letter_code
_entity_poly.pdbx_strand_id
1 'polypeptide(L)'
;MDKSELFLTFEAKVKGKKINLPDLKIADGVISTEALASALNASAAIAPDAFQRIIKQAYDANIMFLIQQAQIRAQEINKGEVKDWKDLVANAKDAPNQDVTVEVQAYASPDGGVELNEKLSEQREKNTTTALKKQFQKSNIKDVEINAHYTAQDWEGFKQLVEKSDIQDKELVLRVLSMYPDPEQREQEIKNISTVFRQLADDILPQLRRSRLIANVEIIGKSDDEIKRLAAQNPGRLTVEELLYSATLLESPAQKEDIYKVATQIYPDDYRAYNNIGMMRYRSGDLEGARTWFQKAASVKPNAETDMNLGLLALNEGNVEQAKQYFGSAANVPELGEALGLLYLQEGNYAQAVAAFGKTESNNAAVANILNRDYNRAQEILNGIKNPDATTYYLMAVVAARTNNLDVVINSLRESISLDSSMMKKAATDLEFAKYANDGGFKSLLRH
;
A
#
# COMPACT_ATOMS: atom_id res chain seq x y z
N MET A 1 -40.41 0.76 -11.06
CA MET A 1 -40.61 -0.67 -11.38
C MET A 1 -40.52 -0.71 -12.89
N ASP A 2 -39.33 -1.01 -13.40
CA ASP A 2 -39.01 -0.78 -14.81
C ASP A 2 -39.53 -1.96 -15.63
N LYS A 3 -40.85 -2.05 -15.73
CA LYS A 3 -41.49 -2.90 -16.74
C LYS A 3 -41.25 -2.23 -18.08
N SER A 4 -40.23 -2.69 -18.79
CA SER A 4 -40.09 -2.39 -20.21
C SER A 4 -40.90 -3.42 -21.00
N GLU A 5 -41.55 -2.98 -22.06
CA GLU A 5 -42.17 -3.89 -23.02
C GLU A 5 -41.68 -3.45 -24.38
N LEU A 6 -41.23 -4.41 -25.19
CA LEU A 6 -40.75 -4.11 -26.54
C LEU A 6 -41.86 -4.45 -27.53
N PHE A 7 -42.26 -3.47 -28.33
CA PHE A 7 -43.25 -3.62 -29.39
C PHE A 7 -42.62 -3.32 -30.75
N LEU A 8 -42.95 -4.14 -31.75
CA LEU A 8 -42.79 -3.79 -33.15
C LEU A 8 -44.05 -3.08 -33.62
N THR A 9 -43.90 -1.83 -34.02
CA THR A 9 -44.96 -1.03 -34.63
C THR A 9 -44.78 -1.05 -36.14
N PHE A 10 -45.87 -1.05 -36.90
CA PHE A 10 -45.82 -1.16 -38.35
C PHE A 10 -46.55 -0.01 -39.02
N GLU A 11 -45.91 0.61 -40.01
CA GLU A 11 -46.54 1.57 -40.90
C GLU A 11 -46.66 0.97 -42.31
N ALA A 12 -47.87 0.56 -42.68
CA ALA A 12 -48.15 0.01 -44.01
C ALA A 12 -48.96 1.01 -44.86
N LYS A 13 -48.69 1.04 -46.18
CA LYS A 13 -49.52 1.76 -47.16
C LYS A 13 -49.90 0.85 -48.31
N VAL A 14 -51.18 0.82 -48.65
CA VAL A 14 -51.69 0.09 -49.83
C VAL A 14 -52.41 1.09 -50.73
N LYS A 15 -51.98 1.20 -51.99
CA LYS A 15 -52.49 2.17 -52.98
C LYS A 15 -52.52 3.61 -52.45
N GLY A 16 -51.48 4.01 -51.72
CA GLY A 16 -51.35 5.37 -51.16
C GLY A 16 -52.14 5.65 -49.88
N LYS A 17 -52.99 4.72 -49.40
CA LYS A 17 -53.70 4.85 -48.12
C LYS A 17 -52.92 4.15 -47.01
N LYS A 18 -52.72 4.84 -45.88
CA LYS A 18 -52.13 4.28 -44.66
C LYS A 18 -53.06 3.24 -44.06
N ILE A 19 -52.51 2.07 -43.73
CA ILE A 19 -53.17 0.99 -43.02
C ILE A 19 -52.49 0.89 -41.66
N ASN A 20 -53.29 0.94 -40.60
CA ASN A 20 -52.81 0.68 -39.25
C ASN A 20 -52.80 -0.82 -39.02
N LEU A 21 -51.62 -1.36 -38.74
CA LEU A 21 -51.44 -2.73 -38.27
C LEU A 21 -51.30 -2.71 -36.74
N PRO A 22 -51.72 -3.77 -36.04
CA PRO A 22 -51.57 -3.83 -34.59
C PRO A 22 -50.09 -3.89 -34.20
N ASP A 23 -49.76 -3.28 -33.07
CA ASP A 23 -48.44 -3.39 -32.46
C ASP A 23 -48.22 -4.84 -32.04
N LEU A 24 -47.08 -5.40 -32.44
CA LEU A 24 -46.68 -6.75 -32.06
C LEU A 24 -45.75 -6.67 -30.86
N LYS A 25 -46.21 -7.11 -29.69
CA LYS A 25 -45.34 -7.28 -28.53
C LYS A 25 -44.31 -8.38 -28.81
N ILE A 26 -43.03 -8.07 -28.65
CA ILE A 26 -41.92 -9.00 -28.89
C ILE A 26 -41.05 -9.27 -27.65
N ALA A 27 -41.21 -8.52 -26.57
CA ALA A 27 -40.62 -8.85 -25.27
C ALA A 27 -41.46 -8.33 -24.10
N ASP A 28 -41.50 -9.09 -23.01
CA ASP A 28 -42.19 -8.77 -21.75
C ASP A 28 -41.28 -8.07 -20.71
N GLY A 29 -40.05 -7.71 -21.12
CA GLY A 29 -39.08 -7.00 -20.29
C GLY A 29 -37.63 -7.26 -20.67
N VAL A 30 -36.74 -6.68 -19.87
CA VAL A 30 -35.29 -6.86 -19.98
C VAL A 30 -34.77 -7.53 -18.71
N ILE A 31 -33.82 -8.45 -18.87
CA ILE A 31 -33.03 -8.95 -17.74
C ILE A 31 -31.97 -7.88 -17.46
N SER A 32 -32.04 -7.28 -16.26
CA SER A 32 -31.18 -6.16 -15.87
C SER A 32 -30.25 -6.53 -14.71
N THR A 33 -29.56 -7.67 -14.82
CA THR A 33 -28.63 -8.16 -13.78
C THR A 33 -27.52 -7.16 -13.50
N GLU A 34 -27.10 -6.40 -14.50
CA GLU A 34 -26.12 -5.32 -14.40
C GLU A 34 -26.52 -4.24 -13.39
N ALA A 35 -27.82 -4.00 -13.21
CA ALA A 35 -28.33 -3.03 -12.22
C ALA A 35 -28.15 -3.51 -10.76
N LEU A 36 -27.70 -4.74 -10.54
CA LEU A 36 -27.27 -5.24 -9.22
C LEU A 36 -25.84 -4.80 -8.88
N ALA A 37 -25.04 -4.38 -9.86
CA ALA A 37 -23.78 -3.73 -9.60
C ALA A 37 -24.01 -2.26 -9.26
N SER A 38 -23.26 -1.74 -8.28
CA SER A 38 -23.38 -0.35 -7.88
C SER A 38 -22.05 0.22 -7.43
N ALA A 39 -21.77 1.44 -7.90
CA ALA A 39 -20.66 2.23 -7.39
C ALA A 39 -20.81 2.53 -5.90
N LEU A 40 -22.04 2.67 -5.38
CA LEU A 40 -22.29 2.92 -3.95
C LEU A 40 -21.72 1.84 -3.03
N ASN A 41 -21.64 0.61 -3.53
CA ASN A 41 -21.13 -0.53 -2.79
C ASN A 41 -19.63 -0.76 -3.04
N ALA A 42 -18.99 0.08 -3.86
CA ALA A 42 -17.56 0.02 -4.11
C ALA A 42 -16.77 0.57 -2.92
N SER A 43 -15.55 0.06 -2.75
CA SER A 43 -14.64 0.56 -1.74
C SER A 43 -14.11 1.94 -2.12
N ALA A 44 -14.58 2.99 -1.46
CA ALA A 44 -13.94 4.30 -1.53
C ALA A 44 -12.55 4.26 -0.84
N ALA A 45 -11.57 4.91 -1.45
CA ALA A 45 -10.17 4.92 -1.02
C ALA A 45 -9.99 5.75 0.24
N ILE A 46 -9.24 5.18 1.17
CA ILE A 46 -8.65 5.92 2.28
C ILE A 46 -7.33 6.54 1.82
N ALA A 47 -7.05 7.75 2.27
CA ALA A 47 -5.71 8.32 2.20
C ALA A 47 -5.02 7.99 3.54
N PRO A 48 -4.11 7.01 3.58
CA PRO A 48 -3.61 6.45 4.82
C PRO A 48 -2.68 7.42 5.56
N ASP A 49 -2.55 7.21 6.86
CA ASP A 49 -1.43 7.77 7.61
C ASP A 49 -0.12 7.05 7.24
N ALA A 50 0.99 7.69 7.54
CA ALA A 50 2.35 7.17 7.45
C ALA A 50 2.95 6.97 8.86
N PHE A 51 2.11 6.72 9.87
CA PHE A 51 2.57 6.59 11.25
C PHE A 51 3.48 5.39 11.40
N GLN A 52 4.66 5.63 11.95
CA GLN A 52 5.59 4.59 12.37
C GLN A 52 5.85 4.77 13.86
N ARG A 53 5.53 3.74 14.65
CA ARG A 53 5.77 3.78 16.09
C ARG A 53 7.26 3.77 16.41
N ILE A 54 8.08 3.14 15.59
CA ILE A 54 9.52 3.07 15.79
C ILE A 54 10.19 3.62 14.54
N ILE A 55 10.90 4.73 14.70
CA ILE A 55 11.69 5.34 13.62
C ILE A 55 13.14 4.95 13.86
N LYS A 56 13.75 4.25 12.90
CA LYS A 56 15.15 3.82 12.98
C LYS A 56 16.05 4.83 12.27
N GLN A 57 17.13 5.24 12.93
CA GLN A 57 18.13 6.13 12.39
C GLN A 57 19.52 5.55 12.64
N ALA A 58 20.40 5.65 11.65
CA ALA A 58 21.78 5.20 11.76
C ALA A 58 22.72 6.39 11.57
N TYR A 59 23.69 6.51 12.47
CA TYR A 59 24.71 7.56 12.44
C TYR A 59 26.09 6.94 12.46
N ASP A 60 26.96 7.37 11.56
CA ASP A 60 28.30 6.81 11.42
C ASP A 60 29.44 7.77 11.75
N ALA A 61 30.53 7.18 12.25
CA ALA A 61 31.82 7.83 12.43
C ALA A 61 32.93 6.81 12.14
N ASN A 62 34.13 7.29 11.80
CA ASN A 62 35.25 6.41 11.45
C ASN A 62 36.46 6.66 12.35
N ILE A 63 37.12 5.58 12.75
CA ILE A 63 38.45 5.61 13.36
C ILE A 63 39.44 5.10 12.32
N MET A 64 40.39 5.95 11.90
CA MET A 64 41.34 5.60 10.85
C MET A 64 42.62 4.97 11.42
N PHE A 65 43.17 4.01 10.68
CA PHE A 65 44.39 3.30 11.02
C PHE A 65 45.49 3.57 10.00
N LEU A 66 46.73 3.56 10.49
CA LEU A 66 47.91 3.56 9.62
C LEU A 66 48.07 2.20 8.94
N ILE A 67 48.84 2.19 7.85
CA ILE A 67 49.14 0.97 7.09
C ILE A 67 49.71 -0.12 8.01
N GLN A 68 49.15 -1.33 7.92
CA GLN A 68 49.54 -2.50 8.70
C GLN A 68 49.54 -2.29 10.24
N GLN A 69 48.78 -1.31 10.75
CA GLN A 69 48.62 -1.08 12.18
C GLN A 69 47.19 -1.31 12.64
N ALA A 70 47.04 -1.81 13.87
CA ALA A 70 45.73 -1.99 14.52
C ALA A 70 45.55 -1.11 15.78
N GLN A 71 46.58 -0.36 16.17
CA GLN A 71 46.53 0.49 17.36
C GLN A 71 45.80 1.80 17.08
N ILE A 72 44.90 2.19 17.98
CA ILE A 72 44.13 3.43 17.87
C ILE A 72 45.00 4.59 18.33
N ARG A 73 45.10 5.62 17.49
CA ARG A 73 45.82 6.84 17.83
C ARG A 73 44.91 7.77 18.63
N ALA A 74 45.48 8.47 19.61
CA ALA A 74 44.71 9.38 20.48
C ALA A 74 43.96 10.47 19.70
N GLN A 75 44.50 10.94 18.58
CA GLN A 75 43.86 11.92 17.72
C GLN A 75 42.60 11.39 17.00
N GLU A 76 42.52 10.08 16.74
CA GLU A 76 41.38 9.48 16.02
C GLU A 76 40.17 9.35 16.95
N ILE A 77 40.38 8.82 18.15
CA ILE A 77 39.29 8.64 19.13
C ILE A 77 38.76 9.96 19.72
N ASN A 78 39.53 11.03 19.56
CA ASN A 78 39.18 12.40 19.98
C ASN A 78 38.89 13.32 18.79
N LYS A 79 38.81 12.78 17.57
CA LYS A 79 38.44 13.53 16.36
C LYS A 79 37.00 14.07 16.53
N GLY A 80 36.72 15.24 15.96
CA GLY A 80 35.41 15.91 16.08
C GLY A 80 34.24 14.98 15.76
N GLU A 81 34.26 14.32 14.60
CA GLU A 81 33.19 13.38 14.20
C GLU A 81 32.96 12.23 15.19
N VAL A 82 34.02 11.67 15.77
CA VAL A 82 33.91 10.57 16.76
C VAL A 82 33.39 11.11 18.09
N LYS A 83 33.75 12.35 18.44
CA LYS A 83 33.20 13.03 19.62
C LYS A 83 31.71 13.28 19.45
N ASP A 84 31.31 13.90 18.35
CA ASP A 84 29.91 14.23 18.06
C ASP A 84 29.05 12.96 18.02
N TRP A 85 29.59 11.87 17.44
CA TRP A 85 28.94 10.55 17.44
C TRP A 85 28.79 9.96 18.86
N LYS A 86 29.80 10.09 19.72
CA LYS A 86 29.68 9.64 21.13
C LYS A 86 28.65 10.47 21.91
N ASP A 87 28.62 11.77 21.70
CA ASP A 87 27.65 12.67 22.33
C ASP A 87 26.23 12.31 21.86
N LEU A 88 26.05 11.95 20.59
CA LEU A 88 24.79 11.42 20.07
C LEU A 88 24.36 10.13 20.77
N VAL A 89 25.26 9.16 20.92
CA VAL A 89 24.96 7.90 21.64
C VAL A 89 24.56 8.17 23.09
N ALA A 90 25.27 9.07 23.78
CA ALA A 90 24.94 9.46 25.14
C ALA A 90 23.53 10.07 25.24
N ASN A 91 23.25 11.06 24.38
CA ASN A 91 21.96 11.75 24.36
C ASN A 91 20.80 10.79 24.03
N ALA A 92 21.01 9.85 23.10
CA ALA A 92 20.02 8.86 22.75
C ALA A 92 19.76 7.87 23.90
N LYS A 93 20.81 7.44 24.62
CA LYS A 93 20.67 6.54 25.77
C LYS A 93 19.91 7.20 26.94
N ASP A 94 20.06 8.51 27.11
CA ASP A 94 19.42 9.28 28.17
C ASP A 94 18.00 9.74 27.81
N ALA A 95 17.64 9.75 26.53
CA ALA A 95 16.31 10.13 26.08
C ALA A 95 15.28 9.04 26.49
N PRO A 96 14.15 9.42 27.11
CA PRO A 96 13.18 8.46 27.65
C PRO A 96 12.41 7.69 26.58
N ASN A 97 12.50 8.13 25.32
CA ASN A 97 11.79 7.57 24.18
C ASN A 97 12.74 7.13 23.07
N GLN A 98 13.99 6.83 23.41
CA GLN A 98 14.96 6.32 22.46
C GLN A 98 15.69 5.12 23.03
N ASP A 99 15.95 4.15 22.16
CA ASP A 99 16.90 3.08 22.40
C ASP A 99 18.07 3.24 21.43
N VAL A 100 19.28 2.94 21.90
CA VAL A 100 20.48 3.02 21.07
C VAL A 100 21.31 1.76 21.21
N THR A 101 21.67 1.18 20.07
CA THR A 101 22.68 0.13 19.98
C THR A 101 23.85 0.63 19.15
N VAL A 102 25.04 0.16 19.48
CA VAL A 102 26.26 0.51 18.76
C VAL A 102 26.77 -0.70 18.01
N GLU A 103 27.19 -0.47 16.78
CA GLU A 103 27.85 -1.47 15.96
C GLU A 103 29.26 -1.00 15.60
N VAL A 104 30.22 -1.91 15.71
CA VAL A 104 31.61 -1.69 15.33
C VAL A 104 31.94 -2.63 14.20
N GLN A 105 32.28 -2.08 13.03
CA GLN A 105 32.71 -2.83 11.86
C GLN A 105 34.16 -2.48 11.55
N ALA A 106 35.09 -3.39 11.80
CA ALA A 106 36.51 -3.15 11.56
C ALA A 106 36.98 -3.78 10.26
N TYR A 107 37.80 -3.03 9.50
CA TYR A 107 38.25 -3.43 8.18
C TYR A 107 39.77 -3.32 8.05
N ALA A 108 40.35 -4.16 7.18
CA ALA A 108 41.65 -3.88 6.57
C ALA A 108 41.48 -3.51 5.10
N SER A 109 42.44 -2.72 4.59
CA SER A 109 42.47 -2.36 3.17
C SER A 109 42.89 -3.57 2.34
N PRO A 110 42.36 -3.76 1.13
CA PRO A 110 42.66 -4.92 0.29
C PRO A 110 44.03 -4.81 -0.41
N ASP A 111 45.11 -4.65 0.36
CA ASP A 111 46.48 -4.45 -0.13
C ASP A 111 47.57 -5.26 0.62
N GLY A 112 47.18 -6.03 1.63
CA GLY A 112 48.09 -6.78 2.51
C GLY A 112 48.01 -8.31 2.42
N GLY A 113 47.17 -8.87 1.54
CA GLY A 113 46.84 -10.30 1.53
C GLY A 113 45.84 -10.71 2.62
N VAL A 114 45.10 -11.80 2.37
CA VAL A 114 43.92 -12.19 3.17
C VAL A 114 44.29 -12.51 4.62
N GLU A 115 45.32 -13.32 4.87
CA GLU A 115 45.70 -13.75 6.22
C GLU A 115 46.14 -12.59 7.13
N LEU A 116 46.92 -11.65 6.59
CA LEU A 116 47.35 -10.46 7.33
C LEU A 116 46.17 -9.54 7.63
N ASN A 117 45.31 -9.34 6.63
CA ASN A 117 44.14 -8.48 6.74
C ASN A 117 43.08 -9.03 7.71
N GLU A 118 42.91 -10.34 7.78
CA GLU A 118 42.08 -11.01 8.78
C GLU A 118 42.57 -10.67 10.19
N LYS A 119 43.86 -10.90 10.48
CA LYS A 119 44.48 -10.59 11.78
C LYS A 119 44.39 -9.10 12.12
N LEU A 120 44.61 -8.22 11.14
CA LEU A 120 44.54 -6.77 11.34
C LEU A 120 43.11 -6.31 11.65
N SER A 121 42.12 -6.76 10.89
CA SER A 121 40.72 -6.38 11.08
C SER A 121 40.19 -6.89 12.42
N GLU A 122 40.52 -8.13 12.82
CA GLU A 122 40.19 -8.68 14.14
C GLU A 122 40.81 -7.85 15.28
N GLN A 123 42.10 -7.49 15.17
CA GLN A 123 42.75 -6.67 16.19
C GLN A 123 42.18 -5.25 16.26
N ARG A 124 41.83 -4.66 15.10
CA ARG A 124 41.21 -3.33 15.02
C ARG A 124 39.84 -3.32 15.69
N GLU A 125 39.02 -4.35 15.47
CA GLU A 125 37.75 -4.53 16.18
C GLU A 125 38.01 -4.56 17.69
N LYS A 126 38.83 -5.50 18.17
CA LYS A 126 39.12 -5.66 19.61
C LYS A 126 39.61 -4.37 20.26
N ASN A 127 40.53 -3.67 19.61
CA ASN A 127 41.08 -2.42 20.10
C ASN A 127 40.02 -1.31 20.11
N THR A 128 39.17 -1.24 19.09
CA THR A 128 38.08 -0.27 18.96
C THR A 128 37.03 -0.49 20.02
N THR A 129 36.51 -1.71 20.13
CA THR A 129 35.52 -2.10 21.14
C THR A 129 36.03 -1.84 22.55
N THR A 130 37.30 -2.18 22.84
CA THR A 130 37.91 -1.92 24.15
C THR A 130 38.03 -0.42 24.44
N ALA A 131 38.47 0.36 23.45
CA ALA A 131 38.61 1.80 23.61
C ALA A 131 37.24 2.49 23.80
N LEU A 132 36.22 2.09 23.04
CA LEU A 132 34.86 2.60 23.18
C LEU A 132 34.25 2.26 24.54
N LYS A 133 34.36 1.01 25.01
CA LYS A 133 33.89 0.61 26.34
C LYS A 133 34.50 1.49 27.44
N LYS A 134 35.81 1.79 27.35
CA LYS A 134 36.48 2.71 28.28
C LYS A 134 35.96 4.16 28.17
N GLN A 135 35.67 4.64 26.97
CA GLN A 135 35.13 5.99 26.76
C GLN A 135 33.68 6.11 27.28
N PHE A 136 32.85 5.10 27.06
CA PHE A 136 31.49 5.04 27.56
C PHE A 136 31.47 5.01 29.09
N GLN A 137 32.33 4.18 29.71
CA GLN A 137 32.51 4.19 31.17
C GLN A 137 32.92 5.57 31.71
N LYS A 138 33.88 6.25 31.06
CA LYS A 138 34.32 7.60 31.47
C LYS A 138 33.23 8.66 31.33
N SER A 139 32.37 8.51 30.32
CA SER A 139 31.28 9.44 30.03
C SER A 139 29.97 9.04 30.71
N ASN A 140 30.01 8.05 31.61
CA ASN A 140 28.86 7.49 32.32
C ASN A 140 27.73 6.99 31.39
N ILE A 141 28.06 6.61 30.16
CA ILE A 141 27.15 5.94 29.24
C ILE A 141 27.10 4.47 29.64
N LYS A 142 25.98 4.04 30.22
CA LYS A 142 25.78 2.68 30.75
C LYS A 142 24.81 1.89 29.88
N ASP A 143 25.01 0.57 29.89
CA ASP A 143 24.07 -0.40 29.31
C ASP A 143 23.74 -0.18 27.83
N VAL A 144 24.69 0.38 27.06
CA VAL A 144 24.62 0.41 25.59
C VAL A 144 25.19 -0.90 25.06
N GLU A 145 24.37 -1.63 24.30
CA GLU A 145 24.80 -2.83 23.59
C GLU A 145 25.80 -2.47 22.50
N ILE A 146 26.93 -3.19 22.46
CA ILE A 146 27.96 -3.03 21.42
C ILE A 146 28.10 -4.35 20.67
N ASN A 147 27.63 -4.35 19.42
CA ASN A 147 27.75 -5.45 18.48
C ASN A 147 28.97 -5.23 17.60
N ALA A 148 29.98 -6.08 17.72
CA ALA A 148 31.24 -5.87 17.04
C ALA A 148 31.58 -7.02 16.10
N HIS A 149 32.01 -6.68 14.90
CA HIS A 149 32.48 -7.64 13.93
C HIS A 149 33.59 -7.02 13.06
N TYR A 150 34.29 -7.88 12.34
CA TYR A 150 35.35 -7.47 11.43
C TYR A 150 35.17 -8.12 10.07
N THR A 151 35.79 -7.54 9.06
CA THR A 151 35.87 -8.06 7.72
C THR A 151 37.28 -7.87 7.22
N ALA A 152 37.93 -8.96 6.80
CA ALA A 152 39.33 -8.94 6.33
C ALA A 152 39.55 -7.83 5.30
N GLN A 153 38.73 -7.81 4.26
CA GLN A 153 38.90 -6.93 3.10
C GLN A 153 37.54 -6.33 2.70
N ASP A 154 37.41 -5.01 2.86
CA ASP A 154 36.21 -4.26 2.45
C ASP A 154 36.19 -4.04 0.92
N TRP A 155 35.97 -5.12 0.17
CA TRP A 155 35.94 -5.06 -1.30
C TRP A 155 34.76 -4.25 -1.85
N GLU A 156 33.61 -4.26 -1.14
CA GLU A 156 32.45 -3.48 -1.53
C GLU A 156 32.69 -1.99 -1.28
N GLY A 157 33.23 -1.61 -0.11
CA GLY A 157 33.65 -0.24 0.15
C GLY A 157 34.75 0.24 -0.80
N PHE A 158 35.71 -0.64 -1.15
CA PHE A 158 36.73 -0.33 -2.17
C PHE A 158 36.08 -0.01 -3.52
N LYS A 159 35.14 -0.84 -3.98
CA LYS A 159 34.40 -0.62 -5.22
C LYS A 159 33.70 0.75 -5.21
N GLN A 160 32.94 1.04 -4.16
CA GLN A 160 32.17 2.29 -4.04
C GLN A 160 33.07 3.53 -4.03
N LEU A 161 34.23 3.47 -3.38
CA LEU A 161 35.20 4.57 -3.38
C LEU A 161 35.82 4.76 -4.77
N VAL A 162 36.16 3.67 -5.46
CA VAL A 162 36.69 3.74 -6.84
C VAL A 162 35.66 4.33 -7.80
N GLU A 163 34.40 3.89 -7.74
CA GLU A 163 33.31 4.42 -8.57
C GLU A 163 33.14 5.93 -8.42
N LYS A 164 33.23 6.44 -7.19
CA LYS A 164 33.10 7.87 -6.86
C LYS A 164 34.36 8.69 -7.11
N SER A 165 35.51 8.06 -7.35
CA SER A 165 36.79 8.75 -7.53
C SER A 165 36.97 9.35 -8.93
N ASP A 166 37.91 10.27 -9.05
CA ASP A 166 38.36 10.86 -10.32
C ASP A 166 39.61 10.16 -10.90
N ILE A 167 39.91 8.94 -10.41
CA ILE A 167 41.06 8.15 -10.86
C ILE A 167 40.96 7.86 -12.35
N GLN A 168 42.05 8.15 -13.08
CA GLN A 168 42.15 7.85 -14.50
C GLN A 168 42.12 6.33 -14.70
N ASP A 169 41.35 5.85 -15.68
CA ASP A 169 41.18 4.42 -15.99
C ASP A 169 40.57 3.58 -14.85
N LYS A 170 39.79 4.18 -13.93
CA LYS A 170 39.07 3.47 -12.86
C LYS A 170 38.20 2.29 -13.35
N GLU A 171 37.69 2.37 -14.58
CA GLU A 171 36.91 1.30 -15.22
C GLU A 171 37.69 -0.02 -15.35
N LEU A 172 39.02 0.03 -15.47
CA LEU A 172 39.86 -1.18 -15.46
C LEU A 172 39.80 -1.87 -14.10
N VAL A 173 39.86 -1.09 -13.01
CA VAL A 173 39.78 -1.61 -11.64
C VAL A 173 38.40 -2.22 -11.40
N LEU A 174 37.32 -1.53 -11.77
CA LEU A 174 35.95 -2.04 -11.63
C LEU A 174 35.72 -3.32 -12.43
N ARG A 175 36.31 -3.43 -13.62
CA ARG A 175 36.29 -4.67 -14.42
C ARG A 175 36.99 -5.81 -13.71
N VAL A 176 38.17 -5.58 -13.13
CA VAL A 176 38.91 -6.60 -12.35
C VAL A 176 38.07 -7.07 -11.16
N LEU A 177 37.40 -6.17 -10.43
CA LEU A 177 36.49 -6.53 -9.33
C LEU A 177 35.34 -7.45 -9.78
N SER A 178 34.82 -7.24 -11.00
CA SER A 178 33.74 -8.07 -11.55
C SER A 178 34.23 -9.40 -12.14
N MET A 179 35.43 -9.43 -12.70
CA MET A 179 35.96 -10.62 -13.40
C MET A 179 36.54 -11.66 -12.43
N TYR A 180 37.13 -11.21 -11.32
CA TYR A 180 37.86 -12.08 -10.40
C TYR A 180 37.13 -12.13 -9.05
N PRO A 181 36.37 -13.21 -8.77
CA PRO A 181 35.70 -13.38 -7.48
C PRO A 181 36.68 -13.71 -6.36
N ASP A 182 37.81 -14.34 -6.69
CA ASP A 182 38.87 -14.69 -5.73
C ASP A 182 39.60 -13.43 -5.22
N PRO A 183 39.64 -13.19 -3.90
CA PRO A 183 40.25 -11.99 -3.33
C PRO A 183 41.76 -11.83 -3.60
N GLU A 184 42.51 -12.93 -3.57
CA GLU A 184 43.97 -12.89 -3.77
C GLU A 184 44.31 -12.58 -5.23
N GLN A 185 43.64 -13.26 -6.16
CA GLN A 185 43.80 -12.99 -7.58
C GLN A 185 43.39 -11.55 -7.92
N ARG A 186 42.26 -11.09 -7.38
CA ARG A 186 41.77 -9.72 -7.57
C ARG A 186 42.78 -8.68 -7.07
N GLU A 187 43.32 -8.87 -5.87
CA GLU A 187 44.33 -7.97 -5.30
C GLU A 187 45.58 -7.91 -6.19
N GLN A 188 46.06 -9.06 -6.67
CA GLN A 188 47.24 -9.14 -7.53
C GLN A 188 47.01 -8.44 -8.88
N GLU A 189 45.87 -8.65 -9.52
CA GLU A 189 45.55 -8.00 -10.80
C GLU A 189 45.43 -6.49 -10.64
N ILE A 190 44.84 -5.98 -9.55
CA ILE A 190 44.78 -4.54 -9.28
C ILE A 190 46.19 -3.97 -9.06
N LYS A 191 47.06 -4.67 -8.33
CA LYS A 191 48.47 -4.28 -8.11
C LYS A 191 49.27 -4.21 -9.41
N ASN A 192 48.96 -5.06 -10.39
CA ASN A 192 49.63 -5.07 -11.69
C ASN A 192 49.34 -3.80 -12.52
N ILE A 193 48.24 -3.08 -12.24
CA ILE A 193 47.88 -1.81 -12.89
C ILE A 193 48.70 -0.65 -12.28
N SER A 194 50.03 -0.70 -12.44
CA SER A 194 51.02 0.05 -11.65
C SER A 194 50.74 1.55 -11.45
N THR A 195 50.29 2.27 -12.48
CA THR A 195 49.99 3.72 -12.39
C THR A 195 48.73 3.99 -11.59
N VAL A 196 47.66 3.23 -11.86
CA VAL A 196 46.38 3.32 -11.17
C VAL A 196 46.52 2.86 -9.72
N PHE A 197 47.29 1.80 -9.47
CA PHE A 197 47.54 1.29 -8.13
C PHE A 197 48.20 2.33 -7.22
N ARG A 198 49.10 3.17 -7.75
CA ARG A 198 49.70 4.26 -6.97
C ARG A 198 48.65 5.26 -6.52
N GLN A 199 47.77 5.69 -7.42
CA GLN A 199 46.64 6.59 -7.07
C GLN A 199 45.69 5.92 -6.07
N LEU A 200 45.38 4.64 -6.25
CA LEU A 200 44.58 3.88 -5.29
C LEU A 200 45.24 3.83 -3.90
N ALA A 201 46.57 3.64 -3.84
CA ALA A 201 47.32 3.56 -2.60
C ALA A 201 47.40 4.89 -1.84
N ASP A 202 47.42 6.01 -2.57
CA ASP A 202 47.49 7.35 -1.99
C ASP A 202 46.10 7.87 -1.61
N ASP A 203 45.08 7.65 -2.45
CA ASP A 203 43.78 8.31 -2.31
C ASP A 203 42.67 7.40 -1.75
N ILE A 204 42.68 6.09 -2.05
CA ILE A 204 41.56 5.18 -1.76
C ILE A 204 41.85 4.23 -0.59
N LEU A 205 42.95 3.48 -0.67
CA LEU A 205 43.31 2.47 0.34
C LEU A 205 43.44 3.04 1.76
N PRO A 206 43.92 4.29 2.00
CA PRO A 206 43.93 4.87 3.33
C PRO A 206 42.53 5.02 3.94
N GLN A 207 41.50 5.29 3.13
CA GLN A 207 40.12 5.45 3.58
C GLN A 207 39.45 4.13 3.99
N LEU A 208 40.01 2.98 3.58
CA LEU A 208 39.51 1.65 3.91
C LEU A 208 40.16 1.07 5.16
N ARG A 209 41.24 1.69 5.66
CA ARG A 209 41.89 1.31 6.91
C ARG A 209 41.13 1.91 8.08
N ARG A 210 39.95 1.37 8.40
CA ARG A 210 39.03 1.98 9.37
C ARG A 210 38.31 0.98 10.25
N SER A 211 37.87 1.47 11.40
CA SER A 211 36.72 0.93 12.13
C SER A 211 35.56 1.90 11.93
N ARG A 212 34.49 1.43 11.30
CA ARG A 212 33.24 2.16 11.21
C ARG A 212 32.45 1.94 12.49
N LEU A 213 32.04 3.04 13.11
CA LEU A 213 31.18 3.08 14.27
C LEU A 213 29.78 3.44 13.78
N ILE A 214 28.77 2.67 14.13
CA ILE A 214 27.39 2.93 13.75
C ILE A 214 26.56 3.00 15.03
N ALA A 215 25.86 4.10 15.24
CA ALA A 215 24.86 4.23 16.30
C ALA A 215 23.49 4.03 15.66
N ASN A 216 22.84 2.91 15.99
CA ASN A 216 21.48 2.61 15.57
C ASN A 216 20.54 3.11 16.66
N VAL A 217 19.88 4.24 16.41
CA VAL A 217 18.93 4.89 17.32
C VAL A 217 17.51 4.56 16.87
N GLU A 218 16.73 3.97 17.76
CA GLU A 218 15.31 3.74 17.60
C GLU A 218 14.56 4.82 18.39
N ILE A 219 13.83 5.69 17.69
CA ILE A 219 12.94 6.67 18.32
C ILE A 219 11.57 6.02 18.49
N ILE A 220 11.17 5.85 19.74
CA ILE A 220 9.91 5.23 20.14
C ILE A 220 8.86 6.33 20.24
N GLY A 221 7.85 6.23 19.38
CA GLY A 221 6.66 7.06 19.37
C GLY A 221 5.71 6.73 20.52
N LYS A 222 4.67 7.56 20.65
CA LYS A 222 3.65 7.43 21.71
C LYS A 222 2.93 6.08 21.65
N SER A 223 2.45 5.58 22.79
CA SER A 223 1.63 4.35 22.84
C SER A 223 0.21 4.60 22.31
N ASP A 224 -0.54 3.55 21.99
CA ASP A 224 -1.93 3.70 21.54
C ASP A 224 -2.82 4.38 22.56
N ASP A 225 -2.66 4.03 23.83
CA ASP A 225 -3.41 4.66 24.92
C ASP A 225 -3.06 6.14 25.07
N GLU A 226 -1.77 6.49 24.90
CA GLU A 226 -1.34 7.88 24.92
C GLU A 226 -1.89 8.66 23.73
N ILE A 227 -1.81 8.10 22.52
CA ILE A 227 -2.34 8.71 21.29
C ILE A 227 -3.85 8.93 21.43
N LYS A 228 -4.62 7.91 21.84
CA LYS A 228 -6.07 8.02 22.05
C LYS A 228 -6.42 9.10 23.06
N ARG A 229 -5.72 9.14 24.19
CA ARG A 229 -5.92 10.15 25.24
C ARG A 229 -5.63 11.56 24.73
N LEU A 230 -4.52 11.75 24.02
CA LEU A 230 -4.15 13.05 23.45
C LEU A 230 -5.11 13.48 22.35
N ALA A 231 -5.54 12.58 21.47
CA ALA A 231 -6.54 12.87 20.45
C ALA A 231 -7.85 13.40 21.08
N ALA A 232 -8.26 12.85 22.22
CA ALA A 232 -9.46 13.28 22.94
C ALA A 232 -9.29 14.58 23.75
N GLN A 233 -8.14 14.79 24.38
CA GLN A 233 -7.96 15.87 25.37
C GLN A 233 -7.16 17.06 24.85
N ASN A 234 -6.17 16.82 23.99
CA ASN A 234 -5.26 17.83 23.49
C ASN A 234 -4.66 17.42 22.13
N PRO A 235 -5.49 17.40 21.07
CA PRO A 235 -5.10 16.85 19.77
C PRO A 235 -3.98 17.65 19.09
N GLY A 236 -3.79 18.93 19.45
CA GLY A 236 -2.68 19.75 18.94
C GLY A 236 -1.28 19.30 19.39
N ARG A 237 -1.19 18.31 20.30
CA ARG A 237 0.08 17.67 20.69
C ARG A 237 0.43 16.44 19.86
N LEU A 238 -0.49 15.96 19.03
CA LEU A 238 -0.22 14.88 18.09
C LEU A 238 0.28 15.45 16.79
N THR A 239 1.17 14.73 16.10
CA THR A 239 1.47 15.02 14.70
C THR A 239 0.28 14.66 13.81
N VAL A 240 0.27 15.09 12.55
CA VAL A 240 -0.77 14.67 11.60
C VAL A 240 -0.81 13.15 11.45
N GLU A 241 0.34 12.48 11.43
CA GLU A 241 0.40 11.02 11.33
C GLU A 241 -0.20 10.33 12.55
N GLU A 242 0.16 10.79 13.76
CA GLU A 242 -0.40 10.25 15.00
C GLU A 242 -1.92 10.49 15.10
N LEU A 243 -2.40 11.66 14.65
CA LEU A 243 -3.81 12.01 14.71
C LEU A 243 -4.64 11.22 13.70
N LEU A 244 -4.16 11.07 12.46
CA LEU A 244 -4.81 10.21 11.46
C LEU A 244 -4.78 8.74 11.90
N TYR A 245 -3.65 8.26 12.40
CA TYR A 245 -3.52 6.92 12.97
C TYR A 245 -4.50 6.69 14.12
N SER A 246 -4.72 7.69 14.97
CA SER A 246 -5.67 7.58 16.10
C SER A 246 -7.09 7.22 15.66
N ALA A 247 -7.52 7.64 14.46
CA ALA A 247 -8.81 7.24 13.90
C ALA A 247 -8.86 5.74 13.56
N THR A 248 -7.74 5.14 13.15
CA THR A 248 -7.67 3.70 12.85
C THR A 248 -7.87 2.82 14.09
N LEU A 249 -7.57 3.37 15.27
CA LEU A 249 -7.70 2.68 16.56
C LEU A 249 -9.13 2.66 17.13
N LEU A 250 -10.08 3.28 16.42
CA LEU A 250 -11.48 3.38 16.80
C LEU A 250 -12.32 2.39 15.96
N GLU A 251 -13.46 1.96 16.49
CA GLU A 251 -14.40 1.11 15.74
C GLU A 251 -15.55 1.94 15.16
N SER A 252 -16.07 2.90 15.93
CA SER A 252 -17.23 3.71 15.55
C SER A 252 -16.92 4.67 14.39
N PRO A 253 -17.66 4.61 13.27
CA PRO A 253 -17.52 5.57 12.18
C PRO A 253 -17.68 7.02 12.65
N ALA A 254 -18.65 7.32 13.50
CA ALA A 254 -18.87 8.68 13.98
C ALA A 254 -17.62 9.25 14.70
N GLN A 255 -16.99 8.43 15.55
CA GLN A 255 -15.77 8.86 16.27
C GLN A 255 -14.58 9.03 15.33
N LYS A 256 -14.43 8.18 14.31
CA LYS A 256 -13.38 8.35 13.27
C LYS A 256 -13.56 9.66 12.52
N GLU A 257 -14.79 9.97 12.12
CA GLU A 257 -15.09 11.20 11.41
C GLU A 257 -14.78 12.42 12.27
N ASP A 258 -15.08 12.38 13.56
CA ASP A 258 -14.75 13.46 14.49
C ASP A 258 -13.24 13.68 14.63
N ILE A 259 -12.44 12.60 14.70
CA ILE A 259 -10.97 12.71 14.66
C ILE A 259 -10.49 13.35 13.36
N TYR A 260 -11.01 12.93 12.20
CA TYR A 260 -10.63 13.55 10.94
C TYR A 260 -11.03 15.01 10.86
N LYS A 261 -12.21 15.40 11.38
CA LYS A 261 -12.59 16.82 11.48
C LYS A 261 -11.60 17.62 12.33
N VAL A 262 -11.19 17.08 13.48
CA VAL A 262 -10.15 17.69 14.31
C VAL A 262 -8.84 17.82 13.52
N ALA A 263 -8.45 16.81 12.74
CA ALA A 263 -7.28 16.87 11.89
C ALA A 263 -7.38 17.99 10.84
N THR A 264 -8.54 18.20 10.20
CA THR A 264 -8.74 19.33 9.27
C THR A 264 -8.62 20.71 9.91
N GLN A 265 -8.80 20.82 11.23
CA GLN A 265 -8.68 22.08 11.96
C GLN A 265 -7.24 22.37 12.37
N ILE A 266 -6.49 21.33 12.76
CA ILE A 266 -5.10 21.46 13.23
C ILE A 266 -4.12 21.47 12.04
N TYR A 267 -4.44 20.69 11.00
CA TYR A 267 -3.64 20.50 9.79
C TYR A 267 -4.46 20.83 8.54
N PRO A 268 -4.85 22.10 8.34
CA PRO A 268 -5.75 22.50 7.24
C PRO A 268 -5.15 22.31 5.84
N ASP A 269 -3.82 22.16 5.74
CA ASP A 269 -3.10 21.95 4.48
C ASP A 269 -2.87 20.45 4.17
N ASP A 270 -3.38 19.54 5.01
CA ASP A 270 -3.31 18.10 4.77
C ASP A 270 -4.61 17.57 4.13
N TYR A 271 -4.52 17.11 2.88
CA TYR A 271 -5.68 16.64 2.13
C TYR A 271 -6.31 15.36 2.70
N ARG A 272 -5.54 14.54 3.43
CA ARG A 272 -5.92 13.16 3.77
C ARG A 272 -7.11 13.14 4.71
N ALA A 273 -7.17 14.05 5.68
CA ALA A 273 -8.30 14.18 6.58
C ALA A 273 -9.60 14.52 5.82
N TYR A 274 -9.53 15.46 4.86
CA TYR A 274 -10.67 15.81 4.00
C TYR A 274 -11.12 14.62 3.15
N ASN A 275 -10.19 13.91 2.51
CA ASN A 275 -10.51 12.70 1.74
C ASN A 275 -11.17 11.64 2.63
N ASN A 276 -10.63 11.41 3.82
CA ASN A 276 -11.12 10.37 4.70
C ASN A 276 -12.52 10.68 5.23
N ILE A 277 -12.84 11.95 5.53
CA ILE A 277 -14.24 12.35 5.83
C ILE A 277 -15.13 12.07 4.61
N GLY A 278 -14.69 12.45 3.40
CA GLY A 278 -15.45 12.19 2.17
C GLY A 278 -15.74 10.70 1.95
N MET A 279 -14.75 9.84 2.18
CA MET A 279 -14.88 8.39 2.10
C MET A 279 -15.89 7.84 3.12
N MET A 280 -15.90 8.39 4.33
CA MET A 280 -16.89 8.01 5.34
C MET A 280 -18.31 8.42 4.97
N ARG A 281 -18.48 9.63 4.41
CA ARG A 281 -19.77 10.10 3.88
C ARG A 281 -20.25 9.29 2.70
N TYR A 282 -19.33 8.89 1.82
CA TYR A 282 -19.62 8.01 0.69
C TYR A 282 -20.19 6.68 1.19
N ARG A 283 -19.53 6.05 2.17
CA ARG A 283 -19.96 4.78 2.77
C ARG A 283 -21.30 4.89 3.50
N SER A 284 -21.65 6.05 4.04
CA SER A 284 -22.97 6.28 4.65
C SER A 284 -24.06 6.65 3.64
N GLY A 285 -23.75 6.73 2.35
CA GLY A 285 -24.68 7.14 1.28
C GLY A 285 -24.92 8.65 1.17
N ASP A 286 -24.19 9.47 1.94
CA ASP A 286 -24.24 10.93 1.86
C ASP A 286 -23.33 11.42 0.73
N LEU A 287 -23.79 11.25 -0.52
CA LEU A 287 -22.99 11.51 -1.72
C LEU A 287 -22.65 12.98 -1.91
N GLU A 288 -23.56 13.89 -1.56
CA GLU A 288 -23.32 15.32 -1.64
C GLU A 288 -22.30 15.79 -0.59
N GLY A 289 -22.41 15.26 0.64
CA GLY A 289 -21.39 15.44 1.66
C GLY A 289 -20.03 14.89 1.20
N ALA A 290 -20.01 13.67 0.66
CA ALA A 290 -18.80 13.05 0.13
C ALA A 290 -18.14 13.92 -0.95
N ARG A 291 -18.93 14.37 -1.95
CA ARG A 291 -18.47 15.26 -3.02
C ARG A 291 -17.82 16.51 -2.47
N THR A 292 -18.48 17.16 -1.51
CA THR A 292 -17.98 18.40 -0.88
C THR A 292 -16.60 18.18 -0.25
N TRP A 293 -16.44 17.10 0.51
CA TRP A 293 -15.19 16.78 1.21
C TRP A 293 -14.08 16.33 0.26
N PHE A 294 -14.38 15.52 -0.76
CA PHE A 294 -13.40 15.14 -1.78
C PHE A 294 -12.94 16.34 -2.61
N GLN A 295 -13.85 17.22 -3.03
CA GLN A 295 -13.48 18.47 -3.71
C GLN A 295 -12.59 19.35 -2.84
N LYS A 296 -12.87 19.40 -1.53
CA LYS A 296 -12.00 20.11 -0.58
C LYS A 296 -10.62 19.46 -0.53
N ALA A 297 -10.51 18.14 -0.44
CA ALA A 297 -9.24 17.42 -0.47
C ALA A 297 -8.43 17.72 -1.73
N ALA A 298 -9.06 17.62 -2.91
CA ALA A 298 -8.45 17.92 -4.20
C ALA A 298 -7.95 19.38 -4.29
N SER A 299 -8.70 20.33 -3.69
CA SER A 299 -8.32 21.75 -3.66
C SER A 299 -7.09 22.05 -2.78
N VAL A 300 -6.89 21.25 -1.73
CA VAL A 300 -5.71 21.35 -0.84
C VAL A 300 -4.49 20.80 -1.56
N LYS A 301 -4.62 19.60 -2.13
CA LYS A 301 -3.56 18.96 -2.91
C LYS A 301 -4.16 17.94 -3.88
N PRO A 302 -3.88 18.02 -5.19
CA PRO A 302 -4.20 16.94 -6.13
C PRO A 302 -3.54 15.63 -5.70
N ASN A 303 -4.31 14.54 -5.64
CA ASN A 303 -3.86 13.24 -5.15
C ASN A 303 -4.72 12.11 -5.73
N ALA A 304 -4.11 10.93 -5.84
CA ALA A 304 -4.69 9.79 -6.53
C ALA A 304 -5.91 9.21 -5.79
N GLU A 305 -5.90 9.17 -4.45
CA GLU A 305 -7.00 8.61 -3.66
C GLU A 305 -8.28 9.44 -3.81
N THR A 306 -8.15 10.77 -3.81
CA THR A 306 -9.26 11.69 -4.00
C THR A 306 -9.82 11.62 -5.41
N ASP A 307 -8.95 11.54 -6.43
CA ASP A 307 -9.38 11.37 -7.82
C ASP A 307 -10.15 10.06 -7.99
N MET A 308 -9.67 8.95 -7.40
CA MET A 308 -10.39 7.68 -7.41
C MET A 308 -11.81 7.84 -6.84
N ASN A 309 -11.92 8.48 -5.69
CA ASN A 309 -13.20 8.71 -5.01
C ASN A 309 -14.15 9.63 -5.79
N LEU A 310 -13.64 10.70 -6.42
CA LEU A 310 -14.43 11.54 -7.31
C LEU A 310 -14.87 10.79 -8.58
N GLY A 311 -14.05 9.86 -9.07
CA GLY A 311 -14.39 8.96 -10.16
C GLY A 311 -15.56 8.04 -9.83
N LEU A 312 -15.61 7.49 -8.61
CA LEU A 312 -16.74 6.68 -8.13
C LEU A 312 -18.04 7.51 -8.07
N LEU A 313 -17.97 8.75 -7.58
CA LEU A 313 -19.13 9.66 -7.59
C LEU A 313 -19.60 9.97 -9.02
N ALA A 314 -18.68 10.29 -9.93
CA ALA A 314 -19.01 10.55 -11.33
C ALA A 314 -19.63 9.32 -12.01
N LEU A 315 -19.13 8.12 -11.71
CA LEU A 315 -19.67 6.86 -12.22
C LEU A 315 -21.10 6.62 -11.72
N ASN A 316 -21.34 6.86 -10.42
CA ASN A 316 -22.68 6.75 -9.83
C ASN A 316 -23.69 7.73 -10.48
N GLU A 317 -23.24 8.90 -10.92
CA GLU A 317 -24.05 9.88 -11.65
C GLU A 317 -24.27 9.52 -13.13
N GLY A 318 -23.66 8.44 -13.61
CA GLY A 318 -23.70 8.06 -15.02
C GLY A 318 -22.73 8.85 -15.91
N ASN A 319 -21.87 9.69 -15.32
CA ASN A 319 -20.88 10.48 -16.06
C ASN A 319 -19.58 9.66 -16.30
N VAL A 320 -19.70 8.68 -17.19
CA VAL A 320 -18.65 7.71 -17.54
C VAL A 320 -17.36 8.38 -18.01
N GLU A 321 -17.45 9.43 -18.84
CA GLU A 321 -16.27 10.11 -19.38
C GLU A 321 -15.49 10.87 -18.30
N GLN A 322 -16.19 11.51 -17.37
CA GLN A 322 -15.55 12.17 -16.23
C GLN A 322 -14.92 11.14 -15.28
N ALA A 323 -15.59 10.01 -15.04
CA ALA A 323 -15.05 8.91 -14.24
C ALA A 323 -13.74 8.37 -14.82
N LYS A 324 -13.66 8.18 -16.15
CA LYS A 324 -12.42 7.77 -16.83
C LYS A 324 -11.26 8.73 -16.58
N GLN A 325 -11.50 10.04 -16.66
CA GLN A 325 -10.46 11.05 -16.44
C GLN A 325 -9.91 10.96 -15.01
N TYR A 326 -10.81 10.86 -14.02
CA TYR A 326 -10.44 10.71 -12.63
C TYR A 326 -9.67 9.41 -12.37
N PHE A 327 -10.19 8.27 -12.86
CA PHE A 327 -9.50 6.98 -12.72
C PHE A 327 -8.15 6.94 -13.41
N GLY A 328 -7.96 7.66 -14.52
CA GLY A 328 -6.66 7.81 -15.19
C GLY A 328 -5.58 8.48 -14.31
N SER A 329 -6.00 9.29 -13.32
CA SER A 329 -5.10 9.98 -12.38
C SER A 329 -4.92 9.24 -11.05
N ALA A 330 -5.66 8.15 -10.84
CA ALA A 330 -5.70 7.37 -9.61
C ALA A 330 -4.72 6.19 -9.58
N ALA A 331 -3.63 6.24 -10.37
CA ALA A 331 -2.69 5.13 -10.48
C ALA A 331 -2.11 4.71 -9.11
N ASN A 332 -1.94 3.41 -8.90
CA ASN A 332 -1.46 2.78 -7.65
C ASN A 332 -2.40 2.86 -6.45
N VAL A 333 -3.61 3.41 -6.58
CA VAL A 333 -4.65 3.29 -5.55
C VAL A 333 -5.15 1.84 -5.51
N PRO A 334 -5.09 1.13 -4.36
CA PRO A 334 -5.47 -0.28 -4.27
C PRO A 334 -6.90 -0.57 -4.77
N GLU A 335 -7.84 0.33 -4.48
CA GLU A 335 -9.26 0.21 -4.83
C GLU A 335 -9.55 0.52 -6.31
N LEU A 336 -8.58 1.04 -7.08
CA LEU A 336 -8.78 1.42 -8.48
C LEU A 336 -9.27 0.25 -9.34
N GLY A 337 -8.80 -0.98 -9.09
CA GLY A 337 -9.24 -2.16 -9.83
C GLY A 337 -10.75 -2.42 -9.71
N GLU A 338 -11.31 -2.25 -8.51
CA GLU A 338 -12.75 -2.36 -8.28
C GLU A 338 -13.53 -1.27 -9.01
N ALA A 339 -13.03 -0.03 -8.95
CA ALA A 339 -13.65 1.11 -9.60
C ALA A 339 -13.64 1.01 -11.14
N LEU A 340 -12.53 0.55 -11.73
CA LEU A 340 -12.43 0.25 -13.16
C LEU A 340 -13.30 -0.94 -13.56
N GLY A 341 -13.44 -1.95 -12.70
CA GLY A 341 -14.35 -3.07 -12.92
C GLY A 341 -15.80 -2.61 -13.10
N LEU A 342 -16.24 -1.68 -12.25
CA LEU A 342 -17.56 -1.05 -12.36
C LEU A 342 -17.70 -0.17 -13.61
N LEU A 343 -16.67 0.60 -13.95
CA LEU A 343 -16.65 1.37 -15.20
C LEU A 343 -16.88 0.46 -16.41
N TYR A 344 -16.11 -0.62 -16.51
CA TYR A 344 -16.23 -1.56 -17.63
C TYR A 344 -17.56 -2.31 -17.63
N LEU A 345 -18.14 -2.61 -16.46
CA LEU A 345 -19.50 -3.14 -16.37
C LEU A 345 -20.52 -2.19 -17.00
N GLN A 346 -20.44 -0.89 -16.69
CA GLN A 346 -21.36 0.12 -17.22
C GLN A 346 -21.19 0.35 -18.72
N GLU A 347 -19.99 0.13 -19.26
CA GLU A 347 -19.72 0.14 -20.70
C GLU A 347 -20.13 -1.16 -21.42
N GLY A 348 -20.52 -2.21 -20.69
CA GLY A 348 -20.80 -3.54 -21.25
C GLY A 348 -19.55 -4.37 -21.59
N ASN A 349 -18.37 -3.91 -21.17
CA ASN A 349 -17.08 -4.55 -21.41
C ASN A 349 -16.77 -5.62 -20.34
N TYR A 350 -17.59 -6.66 -20.26
CA TYR A 350 -17.57 -7.62 -19.14
C TYR A 350 -16.24 -8.37 -18.96
N ALA A 351 -15.57 -8.73 -20.05
CA ALA A 351 -14.26 -9.40 -19.97
C ALA A 351 -13.20 -8.49 -19.32
N GLN A 352 -13.21 -7.19 -19.63
CA GLN A 352 -12.33 -6.21 -19.01
C GLN A 352 -12.73 -5.94 -17.57
N ALA A 353 -14.03 -5.92 -17.27
CA ALA A 353 -14.52 -5.80 -15.90
C ALA A 353 -14.00 -6.94 -15.01
N VAL A 354 -14.13 -8.20 -15.46
CA VAL A 354 -13.61 -9.38 -14.75
C VAL A 354 -12.11 -9.26 -14.51
N ALA A 355 -11.34 -8.85 -15.52
CA ALA A 355 -9.90 -8.65 -15.37
C ALA A 355 -9.56 -7.54 -14.35
N ALA A 356 -10.31 -6.43 -14.35
CA ALA A 356 -10.11 -5.30 -13.45
C ALA A 356 -10.45 -5.64 -11.98
N PHE A 357 -11.56 -6.36 -11.74
CA PHE A 357 -11.88 -6.85 -10.39
C PHE A 357 -10.84 -7.86 -9.87
N GLY A 358 -10.19 -8.61 -10.76
CA GLY A 358 -9.10 -9.52 -10.41
C GLY A 358 -9.52 -10.55 -9.34
N LYS A 359 -8.96 -10.44 -8.14
CA LYS A 359 -9.23 -11.35 -7.01
C LYS A 359 -10.24 -10.81 -6.00
N THR A 360 -10.84 -9.65 -6.26
CA THR A 360 -11.80 -9.03 -5.34
C THR A 360 -13.05 -9.91 -5.20
N GLU A 361 -13.41 -10.20 -3.96
CA GLU A 361 -14.61 -10.95 -3.59
C GLU A 361 -15.73 -9.97 -3.21
N SER A 362 -16.45 -9.46 -4.20
CA SER A 362 -17.56 -8.53 -4.01
C SER A 362 -18.76 -8.86 -4.91
N ASN A 363 -19.94 -8.37 -4.53
CA ASN A 363 -21.16 -8.50 -5.34
C ASN A 363 -20.96 -7.92 -6.76
N ASN A 364 -20.23 -6.81 -6.88
CA ASN A 364 -19.89 -6.20 -8.17
C ASN A 364 -19.04 -7.13 -9.05
N ALA A 365 -18.01 -7.77 -8.46
CA ALA A 365 -17.19 -8.75 -9.17
C ALA A 365 -18.00 -10.00 -9.59
N ALA A 366 -18.95 -10.43 -8.76
CA ALA A 366 -19.85 -11.52 -9.11
C ALA A 366 -20.76 -11.16 -10.29
N VAL A 367 -21.34 -9.95 -10.31
CA VAL A 367 -22.14 -9.44 -11.43
C VAL A 367 -21.34 -9.47 -12.73
N ALA A 368 -20.09 -9.00 -12.73
CA ALA A 368 -19.22 -9.05 -13.91
C ALA A 368 -19.04 -10.48 -14.44
N ASN A 369 -18.84 -11.46 -13.56
CA ASN A 369 -18.71 -12.86 -13.95
C ASN A 369 -20.04 -13.46 -14.45
N ILE A 370 -21.17 -13.12 -13.84
CA ILE A 370 -22.52 -13.53 -14.31
C ILE A 370 -22.77 -13.01 -15.73
N LEU A 371 -22.44 -11.74 -15.99
CA LEU A 371 -22.62 -11.11 -17.30
C LEU A 371 -21.62 -11.63 -18.34
N ASN A 372 -20.41 -11.97 -17.90
CA ASN A 372 -19.41 -12.67 -18.72
C ASN A 372 -19.71 -14.18 -18.88
N ARG A 373 -20.82 -14.67 -18.30
CA ARG A 373 -21.29 -16.07 -18.35
C ARG A 373 -20.37 -17.09 -17.67
N ASP A 374 -19.49 -16.64 -16.78
CA ASP A 374 -18.69 -17.51 -15.92
C ASP A 374 -19.41 -17.72 -14.58
N TYR A 375 -20.42 -18.58 -14.60
CA TYR A 375 -21.27 -18.85 -13.44
C TYR A 375 -20.53 -19.59 -12.32
N ASN A 376 -19.54 -20.40 -12.66
CA ASN A 376 -18.72 -21.10 -11.67
C ASN A 376 -17.88 -20.09 -10.89
N ARG A 377 -17.20 -19.19 -11.59
CA ARG A 377 -16.41 -18.15 -10.93
C ARG A 377 -17.30 -17.19 -10.13
N ALA A 378 -18.46 -16.80 -10.66
CA ALA A 378 -19.41 -15.98 -9.91
C ALA A 378 -19.84 -16.66 -8.59
N GLN A 379 -20.11 -17.97 -8.61
CA GLN A 379 -20.47 -18.73 -7.41
C GLN A 379 -19.33 -18.78 -6.39
N GLU A 380 -18.09 -18.99 -6.84
CA GLU A 380 -16.91 -18.96 -5.97
C GLU A 380 -16.74 -17.61 -5.27
N ILE A 381 -16.86 -16.51 -6.03
CA ILE A 381 -16.76 -15.15 -5.51
C ILE A 381 -17.83 -14.92 -4.44
N LEU A 382 -19.10 -15.24 -4.72
CA LEU A 382 -20.21 -15.06 -3.78
C LEU A 382 -20.02 -15.88 -2.49
N ASN A 383 -19.49 -17.09 -2.59
CA ASN A 383 -19.18 -17.94 -1.44
C ASN A 383 -18.00 -17.42 -0.60
N GLY A 384 -17.10 -16.63 -1.19
CA GLY A 384 -15.93 -16.04 -0.52
C GLY A 384 -16.25 -14.74 0.24
N ILE A 385 -17.38 -14.09 -0.03
CA ILE A 385 -17.78 -12.84 0.63
C ILE A 385 -17.92 -13.07 2.14
N LYS A 386 -17.06 -12.42 2.93
CA LYS A 386 -16.98 -12.61 4.39
C LYS A 386 -18.27 -12.27 5.14
N ASN A 387 -18.97 -11.22 4.68
CA ASN A 387 -20.21 -10.73 5.26
C ASN A 387 -21.27 -10.67 4.15
N PRO A 388 -21.91 -11.80 3.79
CA PRO A 388 -22.90 -11.82 2.73
C PRO A 388 -24.14 -11.01 3.11
N ASP A 389 -24.63 -10.20 2.19
CA ASP A 389 -25.83 -9.38 2.37
C ASP A 389 -27.00 -9.90 1.53
N ALA A 390 -28.15 -9.21 1.60
CA ALA A 390 -29.33 -9.57 0.82
C ALA A 390 -29.04 -9.64 -0.69
N THR A 391 -28.15 -8.77 -1.20
CA THR A 391 -27.74 -8.74 -2.61
C THR A 391 -26.86 -9.94 -2.96
N THR A 392 -25.96 -10.35 -2.06
CA THR A 392 -25.13 -11.55 -2.23
C THR A 392 -26.02 -12.77 -2.46
N TYR A 393 -26.99 -13.02 -1.57
CA TYR A 393 -27.91 -14.14 -1.72
C TYR A 393 -28.82 -14.00 -2.95
N TYR A 394 -29.23 -12.78 -3.31
CA TYR A 394 -29.99 -12.54 -4.54
C TYR A 394 -29.19 -12.94 -5.78
N LEU A 395 -27.90 -12.58 -5.84
CA LEU A 395 -27.00 -12.96 -6.93
C LEU A 395 -26.74 -14.46 -6.99
N MET A 396 -26.66 -15.14 -5.84
CA MET A 396 -26.61 -16.62 -5.79
C MET A 396 -27.86 -17.24 -6.42
N ALA A 397 -29.05 -16.69 -6.14
CA ALA A 397 -30.27 -17.12 -6.77
C ALA A 397 -30.25 -16.88 -8.29
N VAL A 398 -29.73 -15.75 -8.76
CA VAL A 398 -29.57 -15.49 -10.20
C VAL A 398 -28.65 -16.51 -10.87
N VAL A 399 -27.49 -16.81 -10.27
CA VAL A 399 -26.57 -17.86 -10.76
C VAL A 399 -27.27 -19.21 -10.81
N ALA A 400 -28.01 -19.57 -9.76
CA ALA A 400 -28.77 -20.81 -9.69
C ALA A 400 -29.90 -20.87 -10.74
N ALA A 401 -30.56 -19.74 -10.99
CA ALA A 401 -31.59 -19.65 -12.02
C ALA A 401 -31.01 -19.91 -13.41
N ARG A 402 -29.88 -19.29 -13.74
CA ARG A 402 -29.19 -19.46 -15.04
C ARG A 402 -28.59 -20.85 -15.22
N THR A 403 -28.26 -21.54 -14.13
CA THR A 403 -27.76 -22.93 -14.12
C THR A 403 -28.85 -23.97 -13.89
N ASN A 404 -30.11 -23.54 -13.80
CA ASN A 404 -31.30 -24.39 -13.64
C ASN A 404 -31.36 -25.21 -12.33
N ASN A 405 -30.87 -24.65 -11.23
CA ASN A 405 -30.89 -25.27 -9.91
C ASN A 405 -31.99 -24.66 -9.02
N LEU A 406 -33.21 -25.24 -9.08
CA LEU A 406 -34.39 -24.74 -8.37
C LEU A 406 -34.21 -24.66 -6.85
N ASP A 407 -33.61 -25.68 -6.25
CA ASP A 407 -33.47 -25.75 -4.79
C ASP A 407 -32.59 -24.61 -4.27
N VAL A 408 -31.50 -24.29 -4.99
CA VAL A 408 -30.63 -23.17 -4.64
C VAL A 408 -31.34 -21.84 -4.89
N VAL A 409 -32.11 -21.69 -5.98
CA VAL A 409 -32.93 -20.48 -6.21
C VAL A 409 -33.83 -20.18 -5.01
N ILE A 410 -34.61 -21.17 -4.56
CA ILE A 410 -35.57 -20.99 -3.47
C ILE A 410 -34.84 -20.66 -2.16
N ASN A 411 -33.79 -21.40 -1.82
CA ASN A 411 -33.08 -21.20 -0.56
C ASN A 411 -32.35 -19.85 -0.54
N SER A 412 -31.66 -19.48 -1.62
CA SER A 412 -30.97 -18.19 -1.72
C SER A 412 -31.94 -17.01 -1.71
N LEU A 413 -33.10 -17.09 -2.38
CA LEU A 413 -34.11 -16.04 -2.28
C LEU A 413 -34.71 -15.93 -0.88
N ARG A 414 -34.90 -17.05 -0.17
CA ARG A 414 -35.36 -17.02 1.23
C ARG A 414 -34.40 -16.24 2.13
N GLU A 415 -33.10 -16.51 2.02
CA GLU A 415 -32.07 -15.78 2.78
C GLU A 415 -31.98 -14.31 2.35
N SER A 416 -32.08 -14.02 1.05
CA SER A 416 -32.12 -12.64 0.56
C SER A 416 -33.29 -11.85 1.15
N ILE A 417 -34.49 -12.45 1.17
CA ILE A 417 -35.72 -11.83 1.70
C ILE A 417 -35.69 -11.70 3.22
N SER A 418 -35.06 -12.63 3.94
CA SER A 418 -34.94 -12.56 5.40
C SER A 418 -34.04 -11.38 5.83
N LEU A 419 -33.02 -11.06 5.03
CA LEU A 419 -32.14 -9.92 5.25
C LEU A 419 -32.73 -8.59 4.75
N ASP A 420 -33.44 -8.60 3.62
CA ASP A 420 -34.18 -7.44 3.11
C ASP A 420 -35.50 -7.86 2.45
N SER A 421 -36.60 -7.59 3.15
CA SER A 421 -37.96 -7.88 2.67
C SER A 421 -38.31 -7.22 1.32
N SER A 422 -37.61 -6.15 0.93
CA SER A 422 -37.81 -5.50 -0.37
C SER A 422 -37.47 -6.43 -1.54
N MET A 423 -36.56 -7.40 -1.33
CA MET A 423 -36.12 -8.37 -2.33
C MET A 423 -37.26 -9.29 -2.78
N MET A 424 -38.29 -9.49 -1.96
CA MET A 424 -39.48 -10.26 -2.34
C MET A 424 -40.20 -9.61 -3.53
N LYS A 425 -40.42 -8.29 -3.47
CA LYS A 425 -41.06 -7.54 -4.56
C LYS A 425 -40.20 -7.55 -5.81
N LYS A 426 -38.88 -7.47 -5.64
CA LYS A 426 -37.91 -7.54 -6.74
C LYS A 426 -38.01 -8.90 -7.44
N ALA A 427 -37.85 -10.00 -6.69
CA ALA A 427 -37.91 -11.37 -7.19
C ALA A 427 -39.24 -11.71 -7.88
N ALA A 428 -40.36 -11.19 -7.37
CA ALA A 428 -41.68 -11.39 -7.98
C ALA A 428 -41.81 -10.85 -9.41
N THR A 429 -41.01 -9.86 -9.77
CA THR A 429 -41.06 -9.18 -11.07
C THR A 429 -39.81 -9.38 -11.92
N ASP A 430 -38.79 -10.03 -11.37
CA ASP A 430 -37.51 -10.24 -12.04
C ASP A 430 -37.61 -11.41 -13.04
N LEU A 431 -37.25 -11.12 -14.29
CA LEU A 431 -37.31 -12.10 -15.37
C LEU A 431 -36.30 -13.24 -15.22
N GLU A 432 -35.25 -13.06 -14.41
CA GLU A 432 -34.33 -14.15 -14.03
C GLU A 432 -35.09 -15.35 -13.43
N PHE A 433 -36.22 -15.09 -12.75
CA PHE A 433 -37.01 -16.11 -12.07
C PHE A 433 -38.33 -16.45 -12.76
N ALA A 434 -38.62 -15.88 -13.94
CA ALA A 434 -39.90 -16.05 -14.63
C ALA A 434 -40.29 -17.52 -14.84
N LYS A 435 -39.30 -18.38 -15.14
CA LYS A 435 -39.54 -19.83 -15.33
C LYS A 435 -39.99 -20.56 -14.05
N TYR A 436 -39.75 -19.98 -12.88
CA TYR A 436 -40.12 -20.53 -11.57
C TYR A 436 -41.41 -19.92 -11.01
N ALA A 437 -42.00 -18.93 -11.68
CA ALA A 437 -43.18 -18.21 -11.18
C ALA A 437 -44.37 -19.11 -10.84
N ASN A 438 -44.45 -20.30 -11.46
CA ASN A 438 -45.51 -21.27 -11.21
C ASN A 438 -45.20 -22.31 -10.12
N ASP A 439 -43.95 -22.42 -9.70
CA ASP A 439 -43.50 -23.38 -8.68
C ASP A 439 -44.10 -23.07 -7.30
N GLY A 440 -44.43 -24.11 -6.54
CA GLY A 440 -45.07 -23.99 -5.23
C GLY A 440 -44.16 -23.37 -4.17
N GLY A 441 -42.88 -23.72 -4.19
CA GLY A 441 -41.87 -23.17 -3.28
C GLY A 441 -41.52 -21.73 -3.62
N PHE A 442 -41.39 -21.38 -4.90
CA PHE A 442 -41.22 -19.99 -5.30
C PHE A 442 -42.44 -19.12 -4.94
N LYS A 443 -43.67 -19.61 -5.19
CA LYS A 443 -44.90 -18.91 -4.79
C LYS A 443 -45.01 -18.71 -3.29
N SER A 444 -44.50 -19.61 -2.46
CA SER A 444 -44.56 -19.46 -1.00
C SER A 444 -43.62 -18.37 -0.50
N LEU A 445 -42.47 -18.14 -1.16
CA LEU A 445 -41.57 -17.01 -0.85
C LEU A 445 -42.25 -15.64 -1.08
N LEU A 446 -43.21 -15.57 -2.00
CA LEU A 446 -43.90 -14.34 -2.40
C LEU A 446 -45.23 -14.10 -1.68
N ARG A 447 -45.59 -14.98 -0.74
CA ARG A 447 -46.79 -14.85 0.09
C ARG A 447 -46.36 -14.41 1.48
N HIS A 448 -46.84 -13.25 1.91
CA HIS A 448 -46.80 -12.87 3.32
C HIS A 448 -47.87 -13.62 4.10
#